data_AF-A0A849DIF0-F1
#
_entry.id   AF-A0A849DIF0-F1
#
_cell.length_a   1.000
_cell.length_b   1.000
_cell.length_c   1.000
_cell.angle_alpha   90.00
_cell.angle_beta   90.00
_cell.angle_gamma   90.00
#
_symmetry.space_group_name_H-M   'P 1'
#
loop_
_entity.id
_entity.type
_entity.pdbx_description
1 polymer ?
#
loop_
_entity_poly.entity_id
_entity_poly.type
_entity_poly.pdbx_seq_one_letter_code
_entity_poly.pdbx_strand_id
1 'polypeptide(L)'
;MTDLTSTYLGLTLTGPVIASAGPHTGRVETLLRLEAAGASAAVLPSLFEEEVVNEELSLYEALEQGTDSFAESLDYFPHTDFYDIGPQRHVRLVEEAKQTLSIPVIASVNASQSGSWKRYATMMADAGADAIELNIYAMAVDPARGAADVEASYLDIIREVRGVVSVPLAVKLSPYFSSLPHFAAEAVDAGADGLVLFNRFYQPDLDLRTLDVKPTVELSTPSDLRLPLRWLAILRPQLRGTSLAATSGVHSAKDVVKTLLVGADVACMTSALLRHGPEHIRTVLDGLSAWLAENEYESVSLLRGSVSSAGAEDPAAFERANYVRVLSSYEPAPNV
;
A
#
# COMPACT_ATOMS: atom_id res chain seq x y z
N MET A 1 19.19 24.37 -3.26
CA MET A 1 17.88 23.78 -2.95
C MET A 1 17.97 22.33 -3.36
N THR A 2 17.72 21.40 -2.43
CA THR A 2 17.91 19.96 -2.65
C THR A 2 16.82 19.40 -3.55
N ASP A 3 17.18 18.51 -4.48
CA ASP A 3 16.22 17.88 -5.38
C ASP A 3 15.54 16.67 -4.71
N LEU A 4 14.23 16.78 -4.49
CA LEU A 4 13.42 15.71 -3.91
C LEU A 4 12.74 14.83 -4.97
N THR A 5 12.94 15.11 -6.26
CA THR A 5 12.30 14.37 -7.35
C THR A 5 12.60 12.88 -7.27
N SER A 6 11.57 12.05 -7.40
CA SER A 6 11.70 10.60 -7.44
C SER A 6 10.97 10.02 -8.66
N THR A 7 11.15 8.73 -8.91
CA THR A 7 10.45 8.00 -9.96
C THR A 7 9.91 6.71 -9.40
N TYR A 8 8.62 6.46 -9.58
CA TYR A 8 7.93 5.25 -9.11
C TYR A 8 6.93 4.79 -10.15
N LEU A 9 6.96 3.50 -10.51
CA LEU A 9 6.12 2.92 -11.57
C LEU A 9 6.29 3.62 -12.93
N GLY A 10 7.47 4.17 -13.20
CA GLY A 10 7.74 4.99 -14.39
C GLY A 10 7.14 6.41 -14.34
N LEU A 11 6.41 6.76 -13.27
CA LEU A 11 5.86 8.08 -13.05
C LEU A 11 6.91 9.00 -12.44
N THR A 12 7.05 10.21 -12.97
CA THR A 12 7.91 11.24 -12.38
C THR A 12 7.17 11.94 -11.25
N LEU A 13 7.77 11.95 -10.06
CA LEU A 13 7.16 12.43 -8.83
C LEU A 13 7.91 13.65 -8.29
N THR A 14 7.19 14.63 -7.76
CA THR A 14 7.76 15.84 -7.14
C THR A 14 8.54 15.57 -5.85
N GLY A 15 8.35 14.39 -5.26
CA GLY A 15 8.89 14.01 -3.96
C GLY A 15 8.82 12.50 -3.73
N PRO A 16 9.48 11.97 -2.69
CA PRO A 16 9.46 10.55 -2.39
C PRO A 16 8.27 10.13 -1.50
N VAL A 17 7.38 11.04 -1.09
CA VAL A 17 6.30 10.74 -0.13
C VAL A 17 4.98 10.56 -0.86
N ILE A 18 4.39 9.37 -0.71
CA ILE A 18 3.07 9.02 -1.25
C ILE A 18 2.06 8.97 -0.10
N ALA A 19 0.90 9.62 -0.28
CA ALA A 19 -0.25 9.42 0.60
C ALA A 19 -0.88 8.06 0.28
N SER A 20 -0.72 7.08 1.15
CA SER A 20 -1.15 5.71 0.90
C SER A 20 -2.59 5.46 1.34
N ALA A 21 -3.21 4.41 0.77
CA ALA A 21 -4.59 4.01 0.97
C ALA A 21 -5.04 4.14 2.44
N GLY A 22 -6.09 4.93 2.67
CA GLY A 22 -6.68 5.11 3.99
C GLY A 22 -7.76 6.19 3.99
N PRO A 23 -8.36 6.49 5.16
CA PRO A 23 -9.48 7.43 5.26
C PRO A 23 -9.21 8.82 4.67
N HIS A 24 -7.97 9.32 4.72
CA HIS A 24 -7.60 10.63 4.17
C HIS A 24 -7.47 10.65 2.64
N THR A 25 -7.33 9.49 1.98
CA THR A 25 -7.33 9.41 0.52
C THR A 25 -8.70 9.06 -0.06
N GLY A 26 -9.73 8.89 0.78
CA GLY A 26 -11.09 8.54 0.37
C GLY A 26 -12.00 9.72 0.04
N ARG A 27 -11.50 10.96 0.10
CA ARG A 27 -12.27 12.19 -0.16
C ARG A 27 -11.42 13.21 -0.91
N VAL A 28 -11.97 13.75 -1.99
CA VAL A 28 -11.31 14.73 -2.87
C VAL A 28 -10.79 15.96 -2.12
N GLU A 29 -11.58 16.51 -1.19
CA GLU A 29 -11.16 17.65 -0.35
C GLU A 29 -9.88 17.35 0.43
N THR A 30 -9.76 16.14 0.98
CA THR A 30 -8.56 15.77 1.74
C THR A 30 -7.38 15.46 0.80
N LEU A 31 -7.65 14.91 -0.39
CA LEU A 31 -6.62 14.71 -1.43
C LEU A 31 -5.99 16.04 -1.88
N LEU A 32 -6.79 17.08 -2.09
CA LEU A 32 -6.28 18.43 -2.40
C LEU A 32 -5.36 18.98 -1.31
N ARG A 33 -5.69 18.73 -0.04
CA ARG A 33 -4.83 19.12 1.10
C ARG A 33 -3.53 18.32 1.13
N LEU A 34 -3.59 17.03 0.81
CA LEU A 34 -2.40 16.17 0.72
C LEU A 34 -1.46 16.66 -0.41
N GLU A 35 -2.00 16.94 -1.59
CA GLU A 35 -1.26 17.53 -2.71
C GLU A 35 -0.63 18.87 -2.33
N ALA A 36 -1.41 19.78 -1.74
CA ALA A 36 -0.90 21.08 -1.27
C ALA A 36 0.14 20.98 -0.14
N ALA A 37 0.14 19.86 0.60
CA ALA A 37 1.16 19.55 1.60
C ALA A 37 2.44 18.94 0.98
N GLY A 38 2.41 18.57 -0.31
CA GLY A 38 3.54 18.04 -1.05
C GLY A 38 3.52 16.52 -1.27
N ALA A 39 2.37 15.85 -1.06
CA ALA A 39 2.22 14.45 -1.50
C ALA A 39 2.51 14.37 -3.00
N SER A 40 3.36 13.44 -3.42
CA SER A 40 3.75 13.35 -4.83
C SER A 40 2.89 12.41 -5.66
N ALA A 41 2.13 11.54 -4.99
CA ALA A 41 1.05 10.73 -5.54
C ALA A 41 0.09 10.34 -4.40
N ALA A 42 -1.11 9.86 -4.76
CA ALA A 42 -2.10 9.34 -3.82
C ALA A 42 -2.55 7.93 -4.21
N VAL A 43 -2.53 7.01 -3.25
CA VAL A 43 -3.17 5.69 -3.37
C VAL A 43 -4.55 5.79 -2.73
N LEU A 44 -5.59 5.50 -3.50
CA LEU A 44 -6.98 5.54 -3.01
C LEU A 44 -7.28 4.33 -2.10
N PRO A 45 -8.32 4.40 -1.26
CA PRO A 45 -8.78 3.26 -0.48
C PRO A 45 -9.01 2.03 -1.38
N SER A 46 -8.62 0.86 -0.90
CA SER A 46 -8.84 -0.37 -1.65
C SER A 46 -10.34 -0.63 -1.82
N LEU A 47 -10.77 -0.93 -3.04
CA LEU A 47 -12.05 -1.59 -3.26
C LEU A 47 -11.93 -3.00 -2.71
N PHE A 48 -12.70 -3.32 -1.66
CA PHE A 48 -12.82 -4.67 -1.12
C PHE A 48 -14.05 -5.36 -1.70
N GLU A 49 -13.86 -6.51 -2.35
CA GLU A 49 -14.96 -7.26 -2.97
C GLU A 49 -16.05 -7.64 -1.95
N GLU A 50 -15.67 -7.96 -0.72
CA GLU A 50 -16.64 -8.30 0.35
C GLU A 50 -17.55 -7.13 0.70
N GLU A 51 -17.02 -5.90 0.70
CA GLU A 51 -17.83 -4.68 0.91
C GLU A 51 -18.79 -4.49 -0.26
N VAL A 52 -18.30 -4.63 -1.49
CA VAL A 52 -19.11 -4.51 -2.71
C VAL A 52 -20.24 -5.54 -2.73
N VAL A 53 -19.94 -6.81 -2.46
CA VAL A 53 -20.94 -7.89 -2.44
C VAL A 53 -21.97 -7.67 -1.35
N ASN A 54 -21.56 -7.22 -0.16
CA ASN A 54 -22.49 -6.94 0.94
C ASN A 54 -23.40 -5.74 0.64
N GLU A 55 -22.87 -4.67 0.05
CA GLU A 55 -23.66 -3.52 -0.41
C GLU A 55 -24.66 -3.92 -1.50
N GLU A 56 -24.23 -4.72 -2.48
CA GLU A 56 -25.12 -5.24 -3.54
C GLU A 56 -26.22 -6.15 -2.96
N LEU A 57 -25.88 -7.09 -2.05
CA LEU A 57 -26.86 -7.95 -1.37
C LEU A 57 -27.86 -7.15 -0.55
N SER A 58 -27.39 -6.18 0.23
CA SER A 58 -28.26 -5.31 1.05
C SER A 58 -29.24 -4.51 0.18
N LEU A 59 -28.80 -4.07 -1.01
CA LEU A 59 -29.66 -3.42 -1.98
C LEU A 59 -30.71 -4.38 -2.54
N TYR A 60 -30.30 -5.59 -2.96
CA TYR A 60 -31.22 -6.60 -3.47
C TYR A 60 -32.29 -6.95 -2.43
N GLU A 61 -31.91 -7.15 -1.17
CA GLU A 61 -32.86 -7.39 -0.08
C GLU A 61 -33.84 -6.23 0.12
N ALA A 62 -33.36 -4.98 0.07
CA ALA A 62 -34.20 -3.79 0.17
C ALA A 62 -35.18 -3.66 -1.01
N LEU A 63 -34.76 -4.03 -2.22
CA LEU A 63 -35.60 -4.05 -3.42
C LEU A 63 -36.62 -5.20 -3.38
N GLU A 64 -36.23 -6.38 -2.92
CA GLU A 64 -37.11 -7.55 -2.79
C GLU A 64 -38.22 -7.33 -1.75
N GLN A 65 -37.90 -6.71 -0.61
CA GLN A 65 -38.91 -6.30 0.39
C GLN A 65 -39.93 -5.28 -0.17
N GLY A 66 -39.52 -4.48 -1.16
CA GLY A 66 -40.41 -3.56 -1.86
C GLY A 66 -41.38 -4.24 -2.83
N THR A 67 -41.02 -5.39 -3.40
CA THR A 67 -41.86 -6.14 -4.37
C THR A 67 -43.10 -6.78 -3.78
N ASP A 68 -43.09 -7.10 -2.47
CA ASP A 68 -44.24 -7.66 -1.74
C ASP A 68 -45.14 -6.58 -1.10
N SER A 69 -44.89 -5.30 -1.37
CA SER A 69 -45.69 -4.17 -0.87
C SER A 69 -46.78 -3.73 -1.88
N PHE A 70 -47.97 -3.45 -1.36
CA PHE A 70 -49.21 -3.16 -2.10
C PHE A 70 -49.07 -2.02 -3.14
N ALA A 71 -49.85 -2.11 -4.23
CA ALA A 71 -49.89 -1.19 -5.39
C ALA A 71 -50.23 0.29 -5.08
N GLU A 72 -50.42 0.67 -3.83
CA GLU A 72 -50.80 2.02 -3.40
C GLU A 72 -49.63 2.80 -2.74
N SER A 73 -48.46 2.19 -2.51
CA SER A 73 -47.26 2.87 -1.97
C SER A 73 -46.19 3.13 -3.03
N LEU A 74 -46.41 4.12 -3.90
CA LEU A 74 -45.45 4.49 -4.95
C LEU A 74 -44.21 5.26 -4.44
N ASP A 75 -44.19 5.68 -3.17
CA ASP A 75 -43.13 6.51 -2.57
C ASP A 75 -42.28 5.80 -1.50
N TYR A 76 -42.32 4.46 -1.42
CA TYR A 76 -41.51 3.66 -0.48
C TYR A 76 -40.19 3.17 -1.09
N PHE A 77 -39.58 3.93 -2.00
CA PHE A 77 -38.18 3.68 -2.32
C PHE A 77 -37.36 4.70 -1.54
N PRO A 78 -36.45 4.30 -0.63
CA PRO A 78 -35.50 5.25 -0.09
C PRO A 78 -34.81 5.92 -1.27
N HIS A 79 -34.68 7.25 -1.22
CA HIS A 79 -33.80 8.00 -2.13
C HIS A 79 -32.34 7.64 -1.80
N THR A 80 -31.98 6.38 -1.96
CA THR A 80 -30.60 5.94 -1.99
C THR A 80 -30.16 6.17 -3.42
N ASP A 81 -29.23 7.09 -3.63
CA ASP A 81 -28.60 7.26 -4.94
C ASP A 81 -27.94 5.92 -5.31
N PHE A 82 -28.61 5.12 -6.15
CA PHE A 82 -28.16 3.80 -6.63
C PHE A 82 -26.77 3.83 -7.27
N TYR A 83 -26.25 5.03 -7.53
CA TYR A 83 -24.90 5.29 -7.98
C TYR A 83 -23.84 4.96 -6.93
N ASP A 84 -24.10 5.08 -5.61
CA ASP A 84 -23.13 4.87 -4.52
C ASP A 84 -22.91 3.41 -4.09
N ILE A 85 -23.43 2.44 -4.83
CA ILE A 85 -23.43 1.03 -4.44
C ILE A 85 -22.40 0.24 -5.24
N GLY A 86 -21.66 -0.63 -4.55
CA GLY A 86 -20.73 -1.56 -5.16
C GLY A 86 -19.46 -0.89 -5.71
N PRO A 87 -18.93 -1.32 -6.87
CA PRO A 87 -17.64 -0.82 -7.35
C PRO A 87 -17.70 0.65 -7.81
N GLN A 88 -18.89 1.20 -8.05
CA GLN A 88 -19.07 2.51 -8.68
C GLN A 88 -18.64 3.68 -7.81
N ARG A 89 -18.75 3.54 -6.48
CA ARG A 89 -18.23 4.53 -5.53
C ARG A 89 -16.71 4.72 -5.70
N HIS A 90 -15.97 3.63 -5.90
CA HIS A 90 -14.52 3.68 -6.09
C HIS A 90 -14.16 4.23 -7.49
N VAL A 91 -14.93 3.85 -8.53
CA VAL A 91 -14.77 4.39 -9.88
C VAL A 91 -14.92 5.92 -9.87
N ARG A 92 -16.00 6.45 -9.28
CA ARG A 92 -16.19 7.91 -9.19
C ARG A 92 -15.09 8.60 -8.41
N LEU A 93 -14.63 8.01 -7.30
CA LEU A 93 -13.52 8.58 -6.55
C LEU A 93 -12.25 8.70 -7.41
N VAL A 94 -11.97 7.71 -8.27
CA VAL A 94 -10.87 7.80 -9.25
C VAL A 94 -11.12 8.95 -10.23
N GLU A 95 -12.30 9.00 -10.86
CA GLU A 95 -12.64 10.02 -11.85
C GLU A 95 -12.53 11.44 -11.26
N GLU A 96 -13.13 11.68 -10.09
CA GLU A 96 -13.10 12.97 -9.41
C GLU A 96 -11.69 13.35 -8.96
N ALA A 97 -10.91 12.41 -8.42
CA ALA A 97 -9.52 12.64 -8.04
C ALA A 97 -8.67 13.00 -9.28
N LYS A 98 -8.85 12.30 -10.40
CA LYS A 98 -8.15 12.55 -11.66
C LYS A 98 -8.50 13.88 -12.31
N GLN A 99 -9.75 14.33 -12.15
CA GLN A 99 -10.18 15.65 -12.64
C GLN A 99 -9.64 16.79 -11.78
N THR A 100 -9.36 16.53 -10.50
CA THR A 100 -9.07 17.57 -9.51
C THR A 100 -7.58 17.71 -9.19
N LEU A 101 -6.85 16.60 -9.13
CA LEU A 101 -5.45 16.55 -8.74
C LEU A 101 -4.51 16.66 -9.94
N SER A 102 -3.35 17.28 -9.73
CA SER A 102 -2.25 17.30 -10.68
C SER A 102 -1.23 16.18 -10.46
N ILE A 103 -1.21 15.59 -9.26
CA ILE A 103 -0.39 14.44 -8.91
C ILE A 103 -1.01 13.11 -9.39
N PRO A 104 -0.20 12.06 -9.61
CA PRO A 104 -0.73 10.75 -9.99
C PRO A 104 -1.66 10.13 -8.94
N VAL A 105 -2.71 9.46 -9.41
CA VAL A 105 -3.71 8.74 -8.63
C VAL A 105 -3.58 7.25 -8.92
N ILE A 106 -3.32 6.48 -7.87
CA ILE A 106 -3.14 5.04 -7.92
C ILE A 106 -4.39 4.39 -7.31
N ALA A 107 -5.10 3.58 -8.09
CA ALA A 107 -6.28 2.88 -7.61
C ALA A 107 -5.88 1.56 -6.97
N SER A 108 -6.33 1.31 -5.73
CA SER A 108 -6.04 0.07 -5.01
C SER A 108 -7.22 -0.91 -5.14
N VAL A 109 -6.94 -2.17 -5.45
CA VAL A 109 -7.95 -3.22 -5.62
C VAL A 109 -7.64 -4.40 -4.69
N ASN A 110 -8.67 -4.94 -4.07
CA ASN A 110 -8.63 -6.16 -3.27
C ASN A 110 -9.87 -7.03 -3.57
N ALA A 111 -9.66 -8.12 -4.28
CA ALA A 111 -10.71 -9.06 -4.63
C ALA A 111 -10.40 -10.47 -4.10
N SER A 112 -11.42 -11.29 -3.94
CA SER A 112 -11.31 -12.67 -3.46
C SER A 112 -11.69 -13.71 -4.51
N GLN A 113 -12.51 -13.36 -5.51
CA GLN A 113 -12.94 -14.28 -6.56
C GLN A 113 -12.09 -14.19 -7.84
N SER A 114 -11.97 -15.33 -8.53
CA SER A 114 -11.35 -15.37 -9.86
C SER A 114 -12.17 -14.55 -10.86
N GLY A 115 -11.51 -13.72 -11.66
CA GLY A 115 -12.18 -12.80 -12.60
C GLY A 115 -12.55 -11.44 -12.01
N SER A 116 -12.83 -11.34 -10.71
CA SER A 116 -13.14 -10.06 -10.05
C SER A 116 -11.95 -9.10 -10.07
N TRP A 117 -10.74 -9.64 -9.91
CA TRP A 117 -9.50 -8.89 -10.07
C TRP A 117 -9.40 -8.17 -11.42
N LYS A 118 -9.61 -8.87 -12.54
CA LYS A 118 -9.65 -8.26 -13.88
C LYS A 118 -10.72 -7.19 -13.97
N ARG A 119 -11.96 -7.54 -13.57
CA ARG A 119 -13.11 -6.64 -13.70
C ARG A 119 -12.85 -5.31 -12.99
N TYR A 120 -12.47 -5.35 -11.71
CA TYR A 120 -12.26 -4.13 -10.94
C TYR A 120 -11.02 -3.37 -11.42
N ALA A 121 -9.93 -4.05 -11.77
CA ALA A 121 -8.74 -3.38 -12.31
C ALA A 121 -9.03 -2.66 -13.64
N THR A 122 -9.80 -3.29 -14.55
CA THR A 122 -10.25 -2.65 -15.80
C THR A 122 -11.12 -1.42 -15.51
N MET A 123 -12.11 -1.54 -14.61
CA MET A 123 -12.96 -0.40 -14.24
C MET A 123 -12.15 0.78 -13.69
N MET A 124 -11.16 0.52 -12.82
CA MET A 124 -10.31 1.58 -12.26
C MET A 124 -9.37 2.20 -13.31
N ALA A 125 -8.84 1.39 -14.22
CA ALA A 125 -8.01 1.88 -15.32
C ALA A 125 -8.82 2.73 -16.31
N ASP A 126 -10.02 2.28 -16.68
CA ASP A 126 -10.95 3.00 -17.57
C ASP A 126 -11.42 4.33 -16.95
N ALA A 127 -11.53 4.39 -15.62
CA ALA A 127 -11.79 5.61 -14.84
C ALA A 127 -10.62 6.63 -14.86
N GLY A 128 -9.46 6.23 -15.40
CA GLY A 128 -8.31 7.11 -15.59
C GLY A 128 -7.22 7.01 -14.52
N ALA A 129 -7.21 5.96 -13.69
CA ALA A 129 -6.12 5.74 -12.73
C ALA A 129 -4.76 5.69 -13.44
N ASP A 130 -3.75 6.37 -12.89
CA ASP A 130 -2.41 6.39 -13.48
C ASP A 130 -1.63 5.10 -13.24
N ALA A 131 -2.03 4.32 -12.23
CA ALA A 131 -1.52 2.98 -11.93
C ALA A 131 -2.54 2.19 -11.10
N ILE A 132 -2.39 0.87 -11.06
CA ILE A 132 -3.16 -0.04 -10.21
C ILE A 132 -2.26 -0.63 -9.11
N GLU A 133 -2.72 -0.62 -7.86
CA GLU A 133 -2.11 -1.36 -6.75
C GLU A 133 -2.96 -2.60 -6.42
N LEU A 134 -2.40 -3.79 -6.62
CA LEU A 134 -2.99 -5.05 -6.17
C LEU A 134 -2.67 -5.25 -4.69
N ASN A 135 -3.68 -5.03 -3.85
CA ASN A 135 -3.61 -5.29 -2.43
C ASN A 135 -4.08 -6.72 -2.14
N ILE A 136 -3.24 -7.71 -2.46
CA ILE A 136 -3.60 -9.13 -2.31
C ILE A 136 -3.55 -9.50 -0.82
N TYR A 137 -4.70 -9.38 -0.17
CA TYR A 137 -4.91 -9.79 1.21
C TYR A 137 -5.47 -11.21 1.27
N ALA A 138 -4.60 -12.21 1.12
CA ALA A 138 -4.98 -13.61 1.27
C ALA A 138 -4.21 -14.24 2.43
N MET A 139 -4.94 -14.86 3.37
CA MET A 139 -4.33 -15.72 4.38
C MET A 139 -4.56 -17.18 3.99
N ALA A 140 -3.48 -17.92 3.77
CA ALA A 140 -3.55 -19.36 3.55
C ALA A 140 -3.82 -20.07 4.89
N VAL A 141 -5.08 -20.39 5.14
CA VAL A 141 -5.52 -21.07 6.38
C VAL A 141 -5.82 -22.56 6.18
N ASP A 142 -5.91 -23.02 4.93
CA ASP A 142 -6.15 -24.42 4.60
C ASP A 142 -4.84 -25.23 4.67
N PRO A 143 -4.71 -26.18 5.62
CA PRO A 143 -3.48 -26.98 5.78
C PRO A 143 -3.23 -27.95 4.61
N ALA A 144 -4.22 -28.22 3.76
CA ALA A 144 -4.04 -29.07 2.59
C ALA A 144 -3.34 -28.36 1.42
N ARG A 145 -3.22 -27.03 1.49
CA ARG A 145 -2.65 -26.21 0.42
C ARG A 145 -1.16 -25.97 0.63
N GLY A 146 -0.34 -26.32 -0.36
CA GLY A 146 1.11 -26.14 -0.29
C GLY A 146 1.55 -24.71 -0.58
N ALA A 147 2.79 -24.38 -0.21
CA ALA A 147 3.39 -23.06 -0.49
C ALA A 147 3.39 -22.72 -1.99
N ALA A 148 3.71 -23.70 -2.85
CA ALA A 148 3.70 -23.52 -4.30
C ALA A 148 2.29 -23.17 -4.84
N ASP A 149 1.23 -23.75 -4.28
CA ASP A 149 -0.15 -23.45 -4.68
C ASP A 149 -0.58 -22.04 -4.21
N VAL A 150 -0.07 -21.59 -3.07
CA VAL A 150 -0.28 -20.22 -2.58
C VAL A 150 0.40 -19.23 -3.51
N GLU A 151 1.70 -19.42 -3.76
CA GLU A 151 2.50 -18.56 -4.64
C GLU A 151 1.93 -18.54 -6.06
N ALA A 152 1.58 -19.69 -6.63
CA ALA A 152 0.98 -19.79 -7.96
C ALA A 152 -0.29 -18.94 -8.10
N SER A 153 -1.19 -18.95 -7.11
CA SER A 153 -2.41 -18.13 -7.17
C SER A 153 -2.13 -16.64 -7.14
N TYR A 154 -1.11 -16.18 -6.39
CA TYR A 154 -0.71 -14.76 -6.46
C TYR A 154 -0.19 -14.41 -7.85
N LEU A 155 0.68 -15.26 -8.43
CA LEU A 155 1.24 -15.03 -9.75
C LEU A 155 0.16 -15.03 -10.84
N ASP A 156 -0.84 -15.91 -10.71
CA ASP A 156 -1.96 -15.96 -11.64
C ASP A 156 -2.79 -14.68 -11.59
N ILE A 157 -3.10 -14.14 -10.40
CA ILE A 157 -3.77 -12.84 -10.25
C ILE A 157 -2.98 -11.73 -10.96
N ILE A 158 -1.66 -11.68 -10.77
CA ILE A 158 -0.80 -10.66 -11.40
C ILE A 158 -0.86 -10.77 -12.93
N ARG A 159 -0.70 -11.98 -13.49
CA ARG A 159 -0.78 -12.21 -14.94
C ARG A 159 -2.17 -11.87 -15.48
N GLU A 160 -3.20 -12.24 -14.76
CA GLU A 160 -4.59 -12.03 -15.13
C GLU A 160 -4.90 -10.54 -15.27
N VAL A 161 -4.50 -9.73 -14.29
CA VAL A 161 -4.68 -8.27 -14.33
C VAL A 161 -3.77 -7.63 -15.37
N ARG A 162 -2.49 -8.01 -15.42
CA ARG A 162 -1.53 -7.46 -16.41
C ARG A 162 -2.03 -7.63 -17.85
N GLY A 163 -2.73 -8.74 -18.13
CA GLY A 163 -3.30 -9.02 -19.45
C GLY A 163 -4.46 -8.12 -19.87
N VAL A 164 -5.07 -7.36 -18.95
CA VAL A 164 -6.25 -6.51 -19.24
C VAL A 164 -6.04 -5.02 -18.98
N VAL A 165 -5.04 -4.64 -18.19
CA VAL A 165 -4.68 -3.22 -17.99
C VAL A 165 -3.37 -2.91 -18.71
N SER A 166 -3.16 -1.66 -19.14
CA SER A 166 -1.88 -1.18 -19.72
C SER A 166 -1.14 -0.21 -18.81
N VAL A 167 -1.82 0.36 -17.81
CA VAL A 167 -1.21 1.22 -16.79
C VAL A 167 -0.23 0.41 -15.91
N PRO A 168 0.75 1.05 -15.26
CA PRO A 168 1.66 0.38 -14.35
C PRO A 168 0.95 -0.39 -13.24
N LEU A 169 1.50 -1.54 -12.88
CA LEU A 169 0.94 -2.47 -11.90
C LEU A 169 1.87 -2.63 -10.69
N ALA A 170 1.44 -2.14 -9.53
CA ALA A 170 2.09 -2.39 -8.25
C ALA A 170 1.45 -3.58 -7.54
N VAL A 171 2.26 -4.40 -6.85
CA VAL A 171 1.77 -5.50 -6.03
C VAL A 171 2.21 -5.31 -4.58
N LYS A 172 1.24 -5.25 -3.67
CA LYS A 172 1.49 -5.12 -2.24
C LYS A 172 1.67 -6.49 -1.61
N LEU A 173 2.89 -6.75 -1.13
CA LEU A 173 3.29 -8.07 -0.69
C LEU A 173 3.05 -8.29 0.80
N SER A 174 2.90 -9.56 1.16
CA SER A 174 2.99 -10.08 2.53
C SER A 174 4.44 -10.48 2.86
N PRO A 175 4.89 -10.38 4.12
CA PRO A 175 6.22 -10.82 4.51
C PRO A 175 6.34 -12.34 4.77
N TYR A 176 5.28 -13.12 4.56
CA TYR A 176 5.19 -14.52 5.01
C TYR A 176 5.57 -15.57 3.95
N PHE A 177 6.21 -15.17 2.85
CA PHE A 177 6.74 -16.12 1.87
C PHE A 177 8.02 -16.79 2.37
N SER A 178 8.15 -18.10 2.16
CA SER A 178 9.31 -18.88 2.60
C SER A 178 10.61 -18.38 1.95
N SER A 179 10.52 -17.97 0.68
CA SER A 179 11.59 -17.31 -0.06
C SER A 179 11.07 -16.05 -0.73
N LEU A 180 10.90 -14.99 0.06
CA LEU A 180 10.41 -13.71 -0.47
C LEU A 180 11.23 -13.17 -1.66
N PRO A 181 12.58 -13.24 -1.71
CA PRO A 181 13.33 -12.79 -2.88
C PRO A 181 13.00 -13.55 -4.16
N HIS A 182 12.78 -14.87 -4.05
CA HIS A 182 12.38 -15.69 -5.18
C HIS A 182 10.99 -15.29 -5.68
N PHE A 183 10.02 -15.25 -4.76
CA PHE A 183 8.65 -14.86 -5.09
C PHE A 183 8.55 -13.43 -5.65
N ALA A 184 9.34 -12.49 -5.11
CA ALA A 184 9.39 -11.12 -5.60
C ALA A 184 9.91 -11.04 -7.05
N ALA A 185 10.89 -11.87 -7.43
CA ALA A 185 11.35 -11.97 -8.82
C ALA A 185 10.25 -12.56 -9.72
N GLU A 186 9.59 -13.64 -9.29
CA GLU A 186 8.48 -14.23 -10.06
C GLU A 186 7.29 -13.28 -10.22
N ALA A 187 6.99 -12.47 -9.21
CA ALA A 187 5.94 -11.45 -9.29
C ALA A 187 6.26 -10.37 -10.35
N VAL A 188 7.52 -9.96 -10.45
CA VAL A 188 8.00 -9.04 -11.50
C VAL A 188 7.90 -9.71 -12.88
N ASP A 189 8.36 -10.95 -13.01
CA ASP A 189 8.28 -11.72 -14.27
C ASP A 189 6.82 -11.97 -14.69
N ALA A 190 5.89 -12.08 -13.73
CA ALA A 190 4.45 -12.19 -13.97
C ALA A 190 3.81 -10.88 -14.45
N GLY A 191 4.50 -9.73 -14.32
CA GLY A 191 4.05 -8.43 -14.84
C GLY A 191 3.93 -7.31 -13.82
N ALA A 192 4.46 -7.46 -12.60
CA ALA A 192 4.51 -6.37 -11.63
C ALA A 192 5.60 -5.34 -12.00
N ASP A 193 5.21 -4.08 -12.21
CA ASP A 193 6.12 -2.95 -12.44
C ASP A 193 6.73 -2.43 -11.13
N GLY A 194 6.06 -2.69 -10.00
CA GLY A 194 6.57 -2.36 -8.67
C GLY A 194 6.02 -3.23 -7.55
N LEU A 195 6.76 -3.25 -6.43
CA LEU A 195 6.43 -3.99 -5.22
C LEU A 195 6.31 -3.06 -4.02
N VAL A 196 5.26 -3.25 -3.22
CA VAL A 196 4.99 -2.45 -2.01
C VAL A 196 5.17 -3.33 -0.77
N LEU A 197 6.11 -2.97 0.11
CA LEU A 197 6.55 -3.80 1.24
C LEU A 197 6.20 -3.11 2.56
N PHE A 198 5.27 -3.59 3.39
CA PHE A 198 4.37 -4.74 3.23
C PHE A 198 2.92 -4.38 3.56
N ASN A 199 1.99 -5.25 3.18
CA ASN A 199 0.63 -5.23 3.70
C ASN A 199 0.62 -5.41 5.24
N ARG A 200 -0.34 -4.78 5.92
CA ARG A 200 -0.52 -4.90 7.37
C ARG A 200 -1.71 -5.80 7.65
N PHE A 201 -1.44 -6.95 8.27
CA PHE A 201 -2.47 -7.84 8.79
C PHE A 201 -2.87 -7.36 10.18
N TYR A 202 -4.16 -7.08 10.37
CA TYR A 202 -4.68 -6.77 11.71
C TYR A 202 -4.69 -8.06 12.52
N GLN A 203 -3.97 -8.04 13.64
CA GLN A 203 -3.94 -9.16 14.57
C GLN A 203 -5.18 -9.07 15.47
N PRO A 204 -5.91 -10.17 15.68
CA PRO A 204 -7.05 -10.16 16.58
C PRO A 204 -6.56 -9.95 18.01
N ASP A 205 -7.29 -9.11 18.75
CA ASP A 205 -7.24 -9.09 20.21
C ASP A 205 -8.46 -9.86 20.74
N LEU A 206 -8.40 -10.34 21.98
CA LEU A 206 -9.47 -11.10 22.60
C LEU A 206 -10.04 -10.33 23.78
N ASP A 207 -11.34 -10.08 23.75
CA ASP A 207 -12.02 -9.55 24.93
C ASP A 207 -12.17 -10.68 25.96
N LEU A 208 -11.41 -10.60 27.06
CA LEU A 208 -11.40 -11.63 28.11
C LEU A 208 -12.73 -11.73 28.88
N ARG A 209 -13.65 -10.78 28.70
CA ARG A 209 -14.98 -10.78 29.32
C ARG A 209 -16.01 -11.46 28.42
N THR A 210 -15.99 -11.16 27.13
CA THR A 210 -16.96 -11.75 26.17
C THR A 210 -16.45 -13.05 25.54
N LEU A 211 -15.14 -13.30 25.61
CA LEU A 211 -14.43 -14.37 24.90
C LEU A 211 -14.59 -14.30 23.38
N ASP A 212 -14.76 -13.08 22.86
CA ASP A 212 -14.91 -12.81 21.43
C ASP A 212 -13.71 -12.02 20.88
N VAL A 213 -13.55 -12.03 19.55
CA VAL A 213 -12.55 -11.23 18.87
C VAL A 213 -12.92 -9.76 18.98
N LYS A 214 -11.99 -8.95 19.48
CA LYS A 214 -12.15 -7.50 19.58
C LYS A 214 -11.48 -6.83 18.37
N PRO A 215 -12.26 -6.35 17.37
CA PRO A 215 -11.68 -5.61 16.26
C PRO A 215 -11.12 -4.28 16.78
N THR A 216 -9.80 -4.12 16.72
CA THR A 216 -9.11 -2.88 17.09
C THR A 216 -8.22 -2.43 15.94
N VAL A 217 -8.43 -1.19 15.48
CA VAL A 217 -7.54 -0.59 14.48
C VAL A 217 -6.30 -0.04 15.18
N GLU A 218 -5.20 -0.78 15.08
CA GLU A 218 -3.90 -0.32 15.54
C GLU A 218 -3.08 0.31 14.40
N LEU A 219 -2.93 1.64 14.48
CA LEU A 219 -2.05 2.39 13.58
C LEU A 219 -0.61 1.95 13.78
N SER A 220 0.13 1.82 12.67
CA SER A 220 1.55 1.48 12.72
C SER A 220 2.36 2.44 13.58
N THR A 221 3.51 1.95 14.03
CA THR A 221 4.52 2.72 14.76
C THR A 221 5.83 2.75 13.96
N PRO A 222 6.77 3.66 14.27
CA PRO A 222 8.08 3.68 13.60
C PRO A 222 8.87 2.35 13.69
N SER A 223 8.59 1.53 14.70
CA SER A 223 9.22 0.20 14.84
C SER A 223 8.80 -0.77 13.73
N ASP A 224 7.59 -0.62 13.18
CA ASP A 224 7.08 -1.48 12.11
C ASP A 224 7.86 -1.32 10.81
N LEU A 225 8.56 -0.19 10.64
CA LEU A 225 9.38 0.10 9.45
C LEU A 225 10.62 -0.79 9.35
N ARG A 226 11.08 -1.40 10.45
CA ARG A 226 12.31 -2.20 10.46
C ARG A 226 12.22 -3.41 9.52
N LEU A 227 11.05 -4.04 9.41
CA LEU A 227 10.85 -5.20 8.54
C LEU A 227 10.86 -4.83 7.05
N PRO A 228 10.11 -3.81 6.58
CA PRO A 228 10.27 -3.26 5.24
C PRO A 228 11.72 -2.87 4.91
N LEU A 229 12.41 -2.15 5.80
CA LEU A 229 13.79 -1.69 5.54
C LEU A 229 14.74 -2.85 5.27
N ARG A 230 14.63 -3.91 6.06
CA ARG A 230 15.40 -5.14 5.91
C ARG A 230 15.22 -5.72 4.50
N TRP A 231 13.97 -5.93 4.10
CA TRP A 231 13.65 -6.57 2.82
C TRP A 231 13.96 -5.69 1.62
N LEU A 232 13.77 -4.37 1.71
CA LEU A 232 14.18 -3.42 0.68
C LEU A 232 15.69 -3.46 0.44
N ALA A 233 16.50 -3.49 1.51
CA ALA A 233 17.96 -3.58 1.41
C ALA A 233 18.43 -4.89 0.73
N ILE A 234 17.68 -5.98 0.92
CA ILE A 234 17.93 -7.29 0.29
C ILE A 234 17.50 -7.28 -1.18
N LEU A 235 16.30 -6.77 -1.47
CA LEU A 235 15.68 -6.86 -2.79
C LEU A 235 16.24 -5.86 -3.80
N ARG A 236 16.60 -4.64 -3.36
CA ARG A 236 17.03 -3.57 -4.28
C ARG A 236 18.17 -4.00 -5.21
N PRO A 237 19.27 -4.63 -4.74
CA PRO A 237 20.37 -5.06 -5.61
C PRO A 237 19.99 -6.15 -6.60
N GLN A 238 19.00 -6.98 -6.25
CA GLN A 238 18.52 -8.13 -7.03
C GLN A 238 17.50 -7.69 -8.10
N LEU A 239 16.69 -6.67 -7.81
CA LEU A 239 15.59 -6.23 -8.67
C LEU A 239 15.82 -4.83 -9.25
N ARG A 240 17.03 -4.47 -9.70
CA ARG A 240 17.45 -3.06 -9.97
C ARG A 240 16.51 -2.20 -10.83
N GLY A 241 15.73 -2.82 -11.74
CA GLY A 241 14.78 -2.12 -12.61
C GLY A 241 13.35 -2.00 -12.06
N THR A 242 13.02 -2.70 -10.99
CA THR A 242 11.66 -2.74 -10.42
C THR A 242 11.43 -1.57 -9.48
N SER A 243 10.23 -0.98 -9.49
CA SER A 243 9.89 0.06 -8.50
C SER A 243 9.66 -0.57 -7.12
N LEU A 244 10.22 -0.01 -6.06
CA LEU A 244 10.08 -0.50 -4.68
C LEU A 244 9.53 0.60 -3.77
N ALA A 245 8.37 0.36 -3.16
CA ALA A 245 7.77 1.27 -2.20
C ALA A 245 7.90 0.71 -0.77
N ALA A 246 8.30 1.57 0.15
CA ALA A 246 8.26 1.28 1.58
C ALA A 246 6.92 1.72 2.15
N THR A 247 6.23 0.85 2.88
CA THR A 247 5.04 1.22 3.67
C THR A 247 5.13 0.62 5.07
N SER A 248 4.19 0.98 5.94
CA SER A 248 4.17 0.66 7.38
C SER A 248 5.30 1.32 8.17
N GLY A 249 4.94 2.17 9.14
CA GLY A 249 5.90 2.76 10.08
C GLY A 249 6.69 3.97 9.58
N VAL A 250 6.29 4.60 8.47
CA VAL A 250 6.85 5.90 8.04
C VAL A 250 6.10 7.02 8.77
N HIS A 251 6.78 7.73 9.68
CA HIS A 251 6.17 8.81 10.47
C HIS A 251 6.91 10.14 10.42
N SER A 252 8.18 10.14 10.06
CA SER A 252 9.04 11.32 10.13
C SER A 252 9.99 11.42 8.94
N ALA A 253 10.64 12.58 8.78
CA ALA A 253 11.72 12.80 7.82
C ALA A 253 12.81 11.72 7.91
N LYS A 254 13.22 11.37 9.14
CA LYS A 254 14.23 10.33 9.39
C LYS A 254 13.79 8.97 8.88
N ASP A 255 12.50 8.68 8.89
CA ASP A 255 11.97 7.40 8.41
C ASP A 255 12.00 7.35 6.87
N VAL A 256 11.65 8.45 6.20
CA VAL A 256 11.79 8.59 4.74
C VAL A 256 13.26 8.49 4.32
N VAL A 257 14.17 9.12 5.06
CA VAL A 257 15.62 8.98 4.81
C VAL A 257 16.05 7.51 4.89
N LYS A 258 15.63 6.76 5.91
CA LYS A 258 15.94 5.32 6.03
C LYS A 258 15.42 4.52 4.84
N THR A 259 14.19 4.79 4.38
CA THR A 259 13.60 4.04 3.25
C THR A 259 14.37 4.30 1.96
N LEU A 260 14.77 5.55 1.72
CA LEU A 260 15.61 5.90 0.57
C LEU A 260 16.98 5.23 0.67
N LEU A 261 17.65 5.31 1.84
CA LEU A 261 18.96 4.69 2.08
C LEU A 261 19.01 3.20 1.70
N VAL A 262 17.97 2.44 2.04
CA VAL A 262 17.90 0.99 1.72
C VAL A 262 17.43 0.70 0.29
N GLY A 263 17.04 1.72 -0.47
CA GLY A 263 16.74 1.61 -1.89
C GLY A 263 15.25 1.67 -2.27
N ALA A 264 14.35 2.06 -1.39
CA ALA A 264 12.99 2.38 -1.81
C ALA A 264 13.00 3.60 -2.75
N ASP A 265 12.12 3.59 -3.73
CA ASP A 265 11.86 4.73 -4.61
C ASP A 265 10.95 5.75 -3.92
N VAL A 266 10.01 5.27 -3.09
CA VAL A 266 9.01 6.07 -2.39
C VAL A 266 8.69 5.51 -1.00
N ALA A 267 8.20 6.38 -0.13
CA ALA A 267 7.73 6.10 1.21
C ALA A 267 6.23 6.41 1.31
N CYS A 268 5.44 5.38 1.54
CA CYS A 268 4.00 5.41 1.70
C CYS A 268 3.63 5.74 3.16
N MET A 269 2.77 6.74 3.33
CA MET A 269 2.38 7.25 4.65
C MET A 269 0.86 7.21 4.82
N THR A 270 0.39 6.55 5.88
CA THR A 270 -1.04 6.50 6.27
C THR A 270 -1.21 6.81 7.75
N SER A 271 -0.60 6.01 8.64
CA SER A 271 -0.74 6.15 10.10
C SER A 271 -0.35 7.52 10.63
N ALA A 272 0.72 8.12 10.10
CA ALA A 272 1.16 9.45 10.53
C ALA A 272 0.20 10.55 10.08
N LEU A 273 -0.36 10.43 8.88
CA LEU A 273 -1.38 11.36 8.37
C LEU A 273 -2.66 11.27 9.20
N LEU A 274 -3.06 10.06 9.59
CA LEU A 274 -4.22 9.87 10.48
C LEU A 274 -4.01 10.47 11.87
N ARG A 275 -2.76 10.52 12.36
CA ARG A 275 -2.43 11.10 13.68
C ARG A 275 -2.25 12.62 13.64
N HIS A 276 -1.70 13.16 12.56
CA HIS A 276 -1.21 14.54 12.51
C HIS A 276 -1.90 15.41 11.46
N GLY A 277 -2.74 14.81 10.60
CA GLY A 277 -3.41 15.46 9.48
C GLY A 277 -2.59 15.45 8.18
N PRO A 278 -3.22 15.83 7.05
CA PRO A 278 -2.59 15.90 5.72
C PRO A 278 -1.31 16.76 5.67
N GLU A 279 -1.30 17.87 6.41
CA GLU A 279 -0.22 18.86 6.37
C GLU A 279 1.11 18.33 6.94
N HIS A 280 1.07 17.20 7.66
CA HIS A 280 2.27 16.56 8.20
C HIS A 280 3.28 16.16 7.12
N ILE A 281 2.84 15.94 5.88
CA ILE A 281 3.74 15.69 4.74
C ILE A 281 4.73 16.84 4.56
N ARG A 282 4.29 18.09 4.71
CA ARG A 282 5.16 19.27 4.59
C ARG A 282 6.26 19.23 5.63
N THR A 283 5.91 18.97 6.90
CA THR A 283 6.88 18.81 8.00
C THR A 283 7.92 17.73 7.69
N VAL A 284 7.49 16.63 7.08
CA VAL A 284 8.37 15.52 6.70
C VAL A 284 9.29 15.90 5.55
N LEU A 285 8.80 16.58 4.51
CA LEU A 285 9.59 17.02 3.37
C LEU A 285 10.59 18.13 3.74
N ASP A 286 10.21 19.06 4.61
CA ASP A 286 11.11 20.08 5.14
C ASP A 286 12.24 19.44 5.94
N GLY A 287 11.91 18.49 6.82
CA GLY A 287 12.90 17.73 7.58
C GLY A 287 13.80 16.86 6.70
N LEU A 288 13.28 16.29 5.61
CA LEU A 288 14.07 15.53 4.64
C LEU A 288 15.07 16.46 3.92
N SER A 289 14.60 17.62 3.46
CA SER A 289 15.44 18.61 2.79
C SER A 289 16.56 19.10 3.69
N ALA A 290 16.25 19.39 4.96
CA ALA A 290 17.25 19.77 5.97
C ALA A 290 18.29 18.67 6.19
N TRP A 291 17.84 17.42 6.37
CA TRP A 291 18.76 16.30 6.57
C TRP A 291 19.68 16.08 5.37
N LEU A 292 19.16 16.17 4.14
CA LEU A 292 19.97 16.04 2.93
C LEU A 292 21.02 17.15 2.84
N ALA A 293 20.64 18.40 3.12
CA ALA A 293 21.57 19.54 3.12
C ALA A 293 22.67 19.40 4.19
N GLU A 294 22.31 18.96 5.40
CA GLU A 294 23.27 18.71 6.49
C GLU A 294 24.25 17.57 6.18
N ASN A 295 23.85 16.61 5.35
CA ASN A 295 24.67 15.44 4.97
C ASN A 295 25.23 15.55 3.54
N GLU A 296 25.21 16.76 2.96
CA GLU A 296 25.80 17.07 1.65
C GLU A 296 25.25 16.24 0.47
N TYR A 297 24.00 15.77 0.56
CA TYR A 297 23.29 15.14 -0.56
C TYR A 297 22.58 16.19 -1.40
N GLU A 298 22.87 16.22 -2.71
CA GLU A 298 22.22 17.15 -3.65
C GLU A 298 20.81 16.69 -4.08
N SER A 299 20.54 15.38 -4.02
CA SER A 299 19.24 14.81 -4.40
C SER A 299 18.90 13.51 -3.66
N VAL A 300 17.60 13.19 -3.60
CA VAL A 300 17.13 11.88 -3.09
C VAL A 300 17.61 10.71 -3.96
N SER A 301 17.87 10.97 -5.25
CA SER A 301 18.41 9.96 -6.18
C SER A 301 19.81 9.51 -5.78
N LEU A 302 20.67 10.44 -5.34
CA LEU A 302 22.01 10.13 -4.83
C LEU A 302 21.98 9.36 -3.50
N LEU A 303 20.98 9.62 -2.66
CA LEU A 303 20.80 8.91 -1.38
C LEU A 303 20.39 7.45 -1.60
N ARG A 304 19.60 7.19 -2.64
CA ARG A 304 18.85 5.94 -2.81
C ARG A 304 19.75 4.72 -2.96
N GLY A 305 19.60 3.75 -2.06
CA GLY A 305 20.30 2.46 -2.12
C GLY A 305 21.77 2.49 -1.66
N SER A 306 22.24 3.61 -1.09
CA SER A 306 23.60 3.76 -0.55
C SER A 306 23.87 2.86 0.68
N VAL A 307 22.83 2.33 1.33
CA VAL A 307 22.90 1.32 2.40
C VAL A 307 22.07 0.10 1.99
N SER A 308 22.45 -0.52 0.87
CA SER A 308 21.86 -1.79 0.40
C SER A 308 22.82 -2.97 0.60
N SER A 309 22.30 -4.20 0.53
CA SER A 309 23.11 -5.42 0.66
C SER A 309 24.17 -5.60 -0.44
N ALA A 310 24.16 -4.76 -1.49
CA ALA A 310 25.14 -4.79 -2.58
C ALA A 310 26.60 -4.62 -2.12
N GLY A 311 26.83 -3.97 -0.97
CA GLY A 311 28.17 -3.81 -0.38
C GLY A 311 28.64 -4.98 0.48
N ALA A 312 27.81 -5.99 0.71
CA ALA A 312 28.17 -7.18 1.47
C ALA A 312 28.56 -8.33 0.52
N GLU A 313 29.64 -9.05 0.84
CA GLU A 313 30.08 -10.22 0.05
C GLU A 313 29.01 -11.33 -0.02
N ASP A 314 28.09 -11.36 0.95
CA ASP A 314 26.92 -12.25 0.99
C ASP A 314 25.71 -11.52 1.64
N PRO A 315 24.53 -11.44 0.96
CA PRO A 315 23.31 -10.87 1.56
C PRO A 315 22.88 -11.55 2.87
N ALA A 316 23.13 -12.84 3.04
CA ALA A 316 22.86 -13.54 4.30
C ALA A 316 23.86 -13.12 5.39
N ALA A 317 25.09 -12.75 5.03
CA ALA A 317 26.08 -12.20 5.95
C ALA A 317 25.70 -10.78 6.43
N PHE A 318 25.09 -9.95 5.58
CA PHE A 318 24.55 -8.64 5.98
C PHE A 318 23.53 -8.78 7.12
N GLU A 319 22.60 -9.72 7.00
CA GLU A 319 21.61 -10.04 8.03
C GLU A 319 22.25 -10.57 9.32
N ARG A 320 23.14 -11.55 9.19
CA ARG A 320 23.82 -12.15 10.35
C ARG A 320 24.67 -11.12 11.09
N ALA A 321 25.33 -10.20 10.39
CA ALA A 321 26.14 -9.16 11.00
C ALA A 321 25.30 -8.21 11.87
N ASN A 322 24.12 -7.79 11.38
CA ASN A 322 23.20 -6.97 12.17
C ASN A 322 22.65 -7.74 13.38
N TYR A 323 22.23 -8.99 13.19
CA TYR A 323 21.72 -9.84 14.26
C TYR A 323 22.73 -10.03 15.41
N VAL A 324 23.98 -10.37 15.08
CA VAL A 324 25.05 -10.54 16.07
C VAL A 324 25.34 -9.24 16.82
N ARG A 325 25.38 -8.09 16.11
CA ARG A 325 25.58 -6.79 16.74
C ARG A 325 24.48 -6.46 17.74
N VAL A 326 23.21 -6.67 17.38
CA VAL A 326 22.07 -6.45 18.27
C VAL A 326 22.22 -7.26 19.57
N LEU A 327 22.49 -8.55 19.46
CA LEU A 327 22.67 -9.41 20.64
C LEU A 327 23.87 -8.98 21.50
N SER A 328 24.99 -8.64 20.87
CA SER A 328 26.20 -8.19 21.58
C SER A 328 26.06 -6.81 22.24
N SER A 329 25.13 -5.98 21.75
CA SER A 329 24.90 -4.62 22.24
C SER A 329 23.86 -4.53 23.35
N TYR A 330 23.17 -5.63 23.67
CA TYR A 330 22.19 -5.65 24.74
C TYR A 330 22.88 -5.75 26.10
N GLU A 331 22.86 -4.64 26.83
CA GLU A 331 23.20 -4.63 28.25
C GLU A 331 21.91 -4.59 29.06
N PRO A 332 21.68 -5.55 29.98
CA PRO A 332 20.55 -5.49 30.90
C PRO A 332 20.58 -4.16 31.66
N ALA A 333 19.40 -3.58 31.91
CA ALA A 333 19.32 -2.41 32.76
C ALA A 333 19.95 -2.73 34.13
N PRO A 334 20.74 -1.82 34.73
CA PRO A 334 21.29 -2.07 36.05
C PRO A 334 20.13 -2.31 37.04
N ASN A 335 20.15 -3.47 37.70
CA ASN A 335 19.13 -4.00 38.63
C ASN A 335 17.96 -4.78 38.02
N VAL A 336 18.13 -5.36 36.83
CA VAL A 336 17.36 -6.55 36.38
C VAL A 336 18.23 -7.80 36.53
#